data_AF-A0A504XZG6-F1
#
_entry.id   AF-A0A504XZG6-F1
#
_cell.length_a   1.000
_cell.length_b   1.000
_cell.length_c   1.000
_cell.angle_alpha   90.00
_cell.angle_beta   90.00
_cell.angle_gamma   90.00
#
_symmetry.space_group_name_H-M   'P 1'
#
loop_
_entity.id
_entity.type
_entity.pdbx_description
1 polymer ?
#
loop_
_entity_poly.entity_id
_entity_poly.type
_entity_poly.pdbx_seq_one_letter_code
_entity_poly.pdbx_strand_id
1 'polypeptide(L)'
;MGNNAANNSNERGGVQEGQMVKMLATIEASTVSYMPATQVLTFYITSICESLTYEIHTGVKEFVHNGTVCYRPNRPKLEPVKTEIRGPQENRKITLKLDINSLEEKEKSFNKHYPKQMPCVIVLRYKTTEICKRDDGRDNNNQTEEEMRVEHTEHTSVDLAEKPKRRVISQIVTAGGNAYTDEEDGLCVICLTNPKDTAVMPCRHMCMCKDCGEQLLKHKPVCPVCRAPISTLLHMPSLSNKAAASTA
;
A
#
# COMPACT_ATOMS: atom_id res chain seq x y z
N MET A 1 19.34 -23.33 43.89
CA MET A 1 19.24 -24.09 42.62
C MET A 1 17.77 -24.04 42.24
N GLY A 2 17.31 -23.08 41.43
CA GLY A 2 17.36 -23.12 39.95
C GLY A 2 16.34 -24.16 39.46
N ASN A 3 15.27 -23.88 38.71
CA ASN A 3 15.13 -22.95 37.60
C ASN A 3 13.68 -22.50 37.36
N ASN A 4 13.57 -21.26 36.87
CA ASN A 4 12.46 -20.69 36.12
C ASN A 4 12.19 -21.48 34.83
N ALA A 5 10.91 -21.61 34.47
CA ALA A 5 10.49 -21.73 33.07
C ALA A 5 9.40 -20.67 32.81
N ALA A 6 9.87 -19.44 32.59
CA ALA A 6 9.09 -18.43 31.89
C ALA A 6 8.93 -18.91 30.45
N ASN A 7 7.70 -19.20 30.03
CA ASN A 7 7.43 -19.52 28.64
C ASN A 7 7.05 -18.24 27.89
N ASN A 8 7.80 -18.04 26.82
CA ASN A 8 8.10 -16.78 26.18
C ASN A 8 6.91 -16.25 25.35
N SER A 9 6.70 -14.95 25.45
CA SER A 9 5.83 -14.13 24.61
C SER A 9 6.13 -14.32 23.13
N ASN A 10 5.14 -14.78 22.36
CA ASN A 10 5.23 -14.82 20.90
C ASN A 10 4.66 -13.52 20.33
N GLU A 11 5.48 -12.46 20.30
CA GLU A 11 5.19 -11.22 19.58
C GLU A 11 5.25 -11.49 18.07
N ARG A 12 4.11 -11.90 17.49
CA ARG A 12 3.91 -11.89 16.03
C ARG A 12 3.34 -10.53 15.63
N GLY A 13 4.21 -9.53 15.50
CA GLY A 13 3.81 -8.12 15.28
C GLY A 13 4.55 -7.40 14.15
N GLY A 14 4.95 -8.12 13.09
CA GLY A 14 5.61 -7.55 11.91
C GLY A 14 4.62 -7.28 10.77
N VAL A 15 4.95 -6.30 9.92
CA VAL A 15 4.35 -6.16 8.58
C VAL A 15 4.75 -7.40 7.77
N GLN A 16 3.80 -8.08 7.16
CA GLN A 16 4.04 -9.31 6.39
C GLN A 16 4.33 -8.92 4.94
N GLU A 17 5.54 -9.24 4.46
CA GLU A 17 5.92 -9.09 3.06
C GLU A 17 5.22 -10.18 2.22
N GLY A 18 4.62 -9.81 1.09
CA GLY A 18 4.26 -10.77 0.03
C GLY A 18 2.82 -11.32 -0.01
N GLN A 19 1.85 -10.76 0.72
CA GLN A 19 0.43 -11.11 0.56
C GLN A 19 -0.36 -9.93 -0.02
N MET A 20 -0.98 -10.12 -1.19
CA MET A 20 -1.69 -9.06 -1.91
C MET A 20 -3.09 -8.82 -1.36
N VAL A 21 -3.35 -7.58 -0.93
CA VAL A 21 -4.68 -7.09 -0.55
C VAL A 21 -5.37 -6.52 -1.79
N LYS A 22 -6.66 -6.82 -1.96
CA LYS A 22 -7.49 -6.26 -3.03
C LYS A 22 -7.74 -4.77 -2.75
N MET A 23 -6.89 -3.89 -3.27
CA MET A 23 -7.07 -2.45 -3.08
C MET A 23 -8.31 -1.95 -3.85
N LEU A 24 -9.42 -1.72 -3.13
CA LEU A 24 -10.64 -1.14 -3.71
C LEU A 24 -10.65 0.39 -3.71
N ALA A 25 -9.69 0.99 -3.00
CA ALA A 25 -9.32 2.38 -3.12
C ALA A 25 -7.79 2.46 -3.09
N THR A 26 -7.21 3.37 -3.86
CA THR A 26 -5.76 3.60 -3.86
C THR A 26 -5.39 5.01 -4.29
N ILE A 27 -4.21 5.44 -3.85
CA ILE A 27 -3.54 6.64 -4.33
C ILE A 27 -2.53 6.24 -5.41
N GLU A 28 -2.66 6.81 -6.60
CA GLU A 28 -1.69 6.56 -7.67
C GLU A 28 -0.37 7.28 -7.35
N ALA A 29 0.67 6.52 -7.02
CA ALA A 29 1.93 7.06 -6.50
C ALA A 29 2.62 8.06 -7.46
N SER A 30 2.46 7.87 -8.77
CA SER A 30 2.98 8.75 -9.83
C SER A 30 2.37 10.15 -9.80
N THR A 31 1.15 10.28 -9.26
CA THR A 31 0.38 11.53 -9.26
C THR A 31 0.61 12.40 -8.03
N VAL A 32 1.28 11.85 -7.02
CA VAL A 32 1.57 12.56 -5.78
C VAL A 32 2.61 13.64 -6.06
N SER A 33 2.26 14.89 -5.78
CA SER A 33 3.11 16.06 -5.96
C SER A 33 2.98 17.00 -4.78
N TYR A 34 4.11 17.57 -4.36
CA TYR A 34 4.17 18.52 -3.26
C TYR A 34 5.03 19.73 -3.65
N MET A 35 4.49 20.93 -3.40
CA MET A 35 5.16 22.20 -3.65
C MET A 35 5.59 22.84 -2.32
N PRO A 36 6.89 22.81 -1.96
CA PRO A 36 7.37 23.33 -0.66
C PRO A 36 7.10 24.82 -0.45
N ALA A 37 7.23 25.63 -1.51
CA ALA A 37 7.04 27.09 -1.43
C ALA A 37 5.61 27.48 -1.01
N THR A 38 4.60 26.72 -1.44
CA THR A 38 3.19 26.98 -1.15
C THR A 38 2.60 26.01 -0.12
N GLN A 39 3.35 24.98 0.26
CA GLN A 39 2.95 23.86 1.11
C GLN A 39 1.72 23.12 0.57
N VAL A 40 1.57 23.05 -0.76
CA VAL A 40 0.41 22.41 -1.41
C VAL A 40 0.76 20.98 -1.79
N LEU A 41 -0.03 20.03 -1.29
CA LEU A 41 0.01 18.61 -1.64
C LEU A 41 -1.14 18.30 -2.61
N THR A 42 -0.84 17.60 -3.70
CA THR A 42 -1.79 17.14 -4.71
C THR A 42 -1.59 15.65 -4.97
N PHE A 43 -2.67 14.90 -5.10
CA PHE A 43 -2.66 13.49 -5.46
C PHE A 43 -4.02 13.08 -6.03
N TYR A 44 -4.08 11.92 -6.67
CA TYR A 44 -5.29 11.38 -7.25
C TYR A 44 -5.70 10.10 -6.52
N ILE A 45 -6.99 9.99 -6.23
CA ILE A 45 -7.60 8.80 -5.63
C ILE A 45 -8.43 8.11 -6.70
N THR A 46 -8.25 6.79 -6.82
CA THR A 46 -9.14 5.92 -7.57
C THR A 46 -9.76 4.92 -6.61
N SER A 47 -11.08 4.76 -6.65
CA SER A 47 -11.80 3.84 -5.78
C SER A 47 -13.08 3.33 -6.42
N ILE A 48 -13.44 2.09 -6.13
CA ILE A 48 -14.74 1.51 -6.48
C ILE A 48 -15.66 1.34 -5.27
N CYS A 49 -15.25 1.84 -4.10
CA CYS A 49 -16.00 1.73 -2.85
C CYS A 49 -17.22 2.65 -2.83
N GLU A 50 -18.28 2.27 -2.12
CA GLU A 50 -19.46 3.12 -1.89
C GLU A 50 -19.14 4.34 -1.04
N SER A 51 -18.16 4.23 -0.15
CA SER A 51 -17.57 5.36 0.56
C SER A 51 -16.14 5.05 0.99
N LEU A 52 -15.34 6.10 1.11
CA LEU A 52 -14.01 6.07 1.73
C LEU A 52 -13.78 7.34 2.52
N THR A 53 -12.84 7.31 3.44
CA THR A 53 -12.35 8.50 4.12
C THR A 53 -10.86 8.67 3.88
N TYR A 54 -10.38 9.90 3.90
CA TYR A 54 -8.95 10.18 3.90
C TYR A 54 -8.58 11.17 5.01
N GLU A 55 -7.38 11.00 5.55
CA GLU A 55 -6.76 11.87 6.54
C GLU A 55 -5.26 12.00 6.25
N ILE A 56 -4.63 13.10 6.71
CA ILE A 56 -3.22 13.39 6.41
C ILE A 56 -2.46 13.68 7.69
N HIS A 57 -1.37 12.96 7.88
CA HIS A 57 -0.52 13.01 9.06
C HIS A 57 0.86 13.55 8.69
N THR A 58 1.29 14.66 9.27
CA THR A 58 2.61 15.28 9.00
C THR A 58 3.57 15.12 10.18
N GLY A 59 4.85 14.82 9.96
CA GLY A 59 5.86 14.67 11.04
C GLY A 59 5.44 13.66 12.10
N VAL A 60 5.36 12.39 11.71
CA VAL A 60 4.87 11.31 12.57
C VAL A 60 5.86 10.16 12.66
N LYS A 61 5.81 9.45 13.78
CA LYS A 61 6.49 8.17 13.98
C LYS A 61 5.52 7.03 13.73
N GLU A 62 5.86 6.16 12.79
CA GLU A 62 5.16 4.92 12.48
C GLU A 62 5.42 3.85 13.55
N PHE A 63 4.38 3.10 13.89
CA PHE A 63 4.45 1.90 14.70
C PHE A 63 3.29 0.96 14.37
N VAL A 64 3.44 -0.33 14.66
CA VAL A 64 2.38 -1.33 14.48
C VAL A 64 1.76 -1.62 15.85
N HIS A 65 0.43 -1.61 15.92
CA HIS A 65 -0.33 -1.99 17.11
C HIS A 65 -1.46 -2.93 16.71
N ASN A 66 -1.50 -4.12 17.31
CA ASN A 66 -2.47 -5.19 16.99
C ASN A 66 -2.56 -5.48 15.47
N GLY A 67 -1.39 -5.52 14.81
CA GLY A 67 -1.29 -5.77 13.37
C GLY A 67 -1.82 -4.66 12.47
N THR A 68 -2.13 -3.49 13.03
CA THR A 68 -2.51 -2.28 12.28
C THR A 68 -1.42 -1.23 12.35
N VAL A 69 -1.15 -0.55 11.23
CA VAL A 69 -0.19 0.56 11.20
C VAL A 69 -0.81 1.82 11.79
N CYS A 70 -0.10 2.43 12.73
CA CYS A 70 -0.52 3.62 13.47
C CYS A 70 0.58 4.69 13.45
N TYR A 71 0.17 5.95 13.66
CA TYR A 71 1.07 7.10 13.64
C TYR A 71 0.98 7.89 14.94
N ARG A 72 2.15 8.18 15.53
CA ARG A 72 2.25 9.08 16.69
C ARG A 72 2.85 10.41 16.23
N PRO A 73 2.19 11.55 16.50
CA PRO A 73 2.76 12.87 16.30
C PRO A 73 4.12 13.03 16.98
N ASN A 74 5.09 13.63 16.29
CA ASN A 74 6.37 14.00 16.91
C ASN A 74 6.21 15.17 17.89
N ARG A 75 5.25 16.06 17.63
CA ARG A 75 4.84 17.16 18.49
C ARG A 75 3.33 17.13 18.73
N PRO A 76 2.83 17.61 19.88
CA PRO A 76 1.39 17.77 20.09
C PRO A 76 0.79 18.62 18.98
N LYS A 77 -0.23 18.11 18.31
CA LYS A 77 -0.97 18.77 17.23
C LYS A 77 -2.43 18.33 17.28
N LEU A 78 -3.31 19.10 16.64
CA LEU A 78 -4.72 18.73 16.48
C LEU A 78 -4.84 17.41 15.71
N GLU A 79 -5.87 16.62 16.03
CA GLU A 79 -6.18 15.41 15.29
C GLU A 79 -6.45 15.78 13.81
N PRO A 80 -5.91 15.02 12.84
CA PRO A 80 -6.17 15.26 11.44
C PRO A 80 -7.66 15.22 11.11
N VAL A 81 -8.07 16.12 10.21
CA VAL A 81 -9.45 16.14 9.72
C VAL A 81 -9.67 14.93 8.82
N LYS A 82 -10.67 14.11 9.16
CA LYS A 82 -11.16 13.00 8.33
C LYS A 82 -12.16 13.53 7.32
N THR A 83 -11.88 13.37 6.04
CA THR A 83 -12.76 13.81 4.95
C THR A 83 -13.41 12.60 4.28
N GLU A 84 -14.73 12.56 4.21
CA GLU A 84 -15.49 11.50 3.53
C GLU A 84 -15.61 11.79 2.03
N ILE A 85 -15.41 10.76 1.21
CA ILE A 85 -15.70 10.76 -0.22
C ILE A 85 -16.74 9.66 -0.48
N ARG A 86 -17.82 10.03 -1.16
CA ARG A 86 -18.95 9.13 -1.45
C ARG A 86 -18.93 8.64 -2.88
N GLY A 87 -19.27 7.38 -3.05
CA GLY A 87 -19.36 6.68 -4.32
C GLY A 87 -17.99 6.35 -4.94
N PRO A 88 -18.02 5.56 -6.03
CA PRO A 88 -16.82 5.28 -6.82
C PRO A 88 -16.15 6.55 -7.33
N GLN A 89 -14.82 6.56 -7.30
CA GLN A 89 -13.96 7.64 -7.74
C GLN A 89 -13.07 7.16 -8.90
N GLU A 90 -13.15 7.84 -10.03
CA GLU A 90 -12.21 7.66 -11.13
C GLU A 90 -11.26 8.84 -11.16
N ASN A 91 -10.01 8.63 -10.70
CA ASN A 91 -8.96 9.66 -10.71
C ASN A 91 -9.40 11.00 -10.07
N ARG A 92 -10.01 10.94 -8.89
CA ARG A 92 -10.43 12.13 -8.15
C ARG A 92 -9.19 12.90 -7.67
N LYS A 93 -8.98 14.09 -8.23
CA LYS A 93 -7.92 15.00 -7.78
C LYS A 93 -8.24 15.58 -6.41
N ILE A 94 -7.31 15.41 -5.48
CA ILE A 94 -7.30 16.05 -4.17
C ILE A 94 -6.17 17.08 -4.13
N THR A 95 -6.46 18.28 -3.65
CA THR A 95 -5.48 19.35 -3.48
C THR A 95 -5.74 20.04 -2.16
N LEU A 96 -4.72 20.10 -1.31
CA LEU A 96 -4.82 20.75 -0.01
C LEU A 96 -3.52 21.42 0.39
N LYS A 97 -3.62 22.38 1.30
CA LYS A 97 -2.48 23.02 1.93
C LYS A 97 -2.14 22.30 3.23
N LEU A 98 -0.90 21.84 3.37
CA LEU A 98 -0.38 21.28 4.61
C LEU A 98 0.08 22.42 5.51
N ASP A 99 -0.22 22.33 6.81
CA ASP A 99 0.47 23.15 7.81
C ASP A 99 1.67 22.37 8.34
N ILE A 100 2.85 22.74 7.86
CA ILE A 100 4.12 22.13 8.26
C ILE A 100 5.07 23.11 8.95
N ASN A 101 4.56 24.27 9.36
CA ASN A 101 5.38 25.31 10.00
C ASN A 101 5.87 24.88 11.38
N SER A 102 5.15 23.96 12.03
CA SER A 102 5.51 23.38 13.31
C SER A 102 6.58 22.29 13.23
N LEU A 103 6.91 21.81 12.01
CA LEU A 103 7.90 20.76 11.77
C LEU A 103 9.32 21.32 11.64
N GLU A 104 10.29 20.61 12.21
CA GLU A 104 11.71 20.88 11.98
C GLU A 104 12.10 20.52 10.55
N GLU A 105 13.15 21.14 10.01
CA GLU A 105 13.60 20.88 8.63
C GLU A 105 13.90 19.40 8.38
N LYS A 106 14.54 18.74 9.36
CA LYS A 106 14.85 17.31 9.28
C LYS A 106 13.61 16.42 9.21
N GLU A 107 12.47 16.87 9.73
CA GLU A 107 11.19 16.14 9.72
C GLU A 107 10.44 16.30 8.40
N LYS A 108 10.84 17.25 7.55
CA LYS A 108 10.25 17.47 6.22
C LYS A 108 10.83 16.53 5.16
N SER A 109 11.89 15.80 5.48
CA SER A 109 12.57 14.91 4.53
C SER A 109 12.67 13.50 5.08
N PHE A 110 12.50 12.50 4.22
CA PHE A 110 12.65 11.11 4.64
C PHE A 110 14.12 10.78 4.93
N ASN A 111 14.39 10.18 6.09
CA ASN A 111 15.72 9.74 6.47
C ASN A 111 15.77 8.20 6.57
N LYS A 112 16.52 7.59 5.65
CA LYS A 112 16.71 6.13 5.61
C LYS A 112 17.30 5.53 6.89
N HIS A 113 18.04 6.30 7.69
CA HIS A 113 18.60 5.81 8.97
C HIS A 113 17.56 5.80 10.09
N TYR A 114 16.42 6.49 9.90
CA TYR A 114 15.29 6.53 10.81
C TYR A 114 14.00 6.22 10.04
N PRO A 115 13.85 5.01 9.46
CA PRO A 115 12.81 4.70 8.48
C PRO A 115 11.38 4.78 9.05
N LYS A 116 11.22 4.74 10.38
CA LYS A 116 9.93 4.92 11.06
C LYS A 116 9.51 6.38 11.21
N GLN A 117 10.36 7.34 10.84
CA GLN A 117 10.05 8.77 10.87
C GLN A 117 9.55 9.22 9.50
N MET A 118 8.26 9.54 9.42
CA MET A 118 7.60 9.88 8.16
C MET A 118 7.29 11.38 8.09
N PRO A 119 7.72 12.08 7.03
CA PRO A 119 7.40 13.51 6.84
C PRO A 119 5.90 13.75 6.66
N CYS A 120 5.26 12.89 5.88
CA CYS A 120 3.83 12.94 5.62
C CYS A 120 3.32 11.53 5.33
N VAL A 121 2.11 11.23 5.78
CA VAL A 121 1.38 10.01 5.43
C VAL A 121 -0.05 10.36 5.09
N ILE A 122 -0.50 9.93 3.92
CA ILE A 122 -1.90 9.99 3.51
C ILE A 122 -2.53 8.64 3.87
N VAL A 123 -3.61 8.67 4.65
CA VAL A 123 -4.29 7.46 5.11
C VAL A 123 -5.67 7.42 4.48
N LEU A 124 -5.94 6.40 3.65
CA LEU A 124 -7.26 6.09 3.12
C LEU A 124 -7.89 4.98 3.97
N ARG A 125 -9.16 5.11 4.35
CA ARG A 125 -9.93 4.05 5.03
C ARG A 125 -11.20 3.76 4.26
N TYR A 126 -11.47 2.48 4.01
CA TYR A 126 -12.68 2.02 3.33
C TYR A 126 -13.09 0.64 3.84
N LYS A 127 -14.35 0.26 3.61
CA LYS A 127 -14.87 -1.04 4.00
C LYS A 127 -15.18 -1.86 2.77
N THR A 128 -14.86 -3.14 2.82
CA THR A 128 -15.18 -4.11 1.77
C THR A 128 -16.02 -5.22 2.38
N THR A 129 -16.82 -5.88 1.55
CA THR A 129 -17.46 -7.14 1.92
C THR A 129 -16.64 -8.26 1.30
N GLU A 130 -16.11 -9.14 2.15
CA GLU A 130 -15.37 -10.33 1.74
C GLU A 130 -16.22 -11.56 2.03
N ILE A 131 -16.19 -12.53 1.11
CA ILE A 131 -16.87 -13.80 1.28
C ILE A 131 -15.81 -14.80 1.75
N CYS A 132 -15.88 -15.21 3.02
CA CYS A 132 -14.96 -16.19 3.60
C CYS A 132 -15.60 -17.57 3.61
N LYS A 133 -14.87 -18.59 3.14
CA LYS A 133 -15.27 -19.99 3.25
C LYS A 133 -14.63 -20.56 4.52
N ARG A 134 -15.42 -21.05 5.47
CA ARG A 134 -14.87 -21.81 6.61
C ARG A 134 -14.36 -23.15 6.08
N ASP A 135 -13.08 -23.43 6.29
CA ASP A 135 -12.53 -24.78 6.10
C ASP A 135 -12.63 -25.54 7.43
N ASP A 136 -13.87 -25.80 7.85
CA ASP A 136 -14.12 -26.71 8.95
C ASP A 136 -13.91 -28.11 8.37
N GLY A 137 -12.73 -28.70 8.55
CA GLY A 137 -12.30 -29.98 7.97
C GLY A 137 -13.15 -31.21 8.32
N ARG A 138 -14.43 -31.20 7.96
CA ARG A 138 -15.41 -32.29 8.02
C ARG A 138 -16.17 -32.34 6.71
N ASP A 139 -16.18 -33.54 6.13
CA ASP A 139 -16.85 -33.87 4.89
C ASP A 139 -18.34 -33.46 4.86
N ASN A 140 -18.79 -33.10 3.65
CA ASN A 140 -20.16 -32.98 3.13
C ASN A 140 -20.93 -31.64 3.24
N ASN A 141 -20.88 -30.91 2.11
CA ASN A 141 -22.03 -30.46 1.30
C ASN A 141 -23.04 -29.41 1.83
N ASN A 142 -22.69 -28.60 2.83
CA ASN A 142 -23.36 -27.31 3.02
C ASN A 142 -22.34 -26.20 3.32
N GLN A 143 -21.86 -25.54 2.26
CA GLN A 143 -20.99 -24.37 2.38
C GLN A 143 -21.87 -23.16 2.72
N THR A 144 -21.80 -22.68 3.97
CA THR A 144 -22.42 -21.41 4.35
C THR A 144 -21.42 -20.29 4.04
N GLU A 145 -21.66 -19.54 2.97
CA GLU A 145 -20.89 -18.34 2.64
C GLU A 145 -21.29 -17.22 3.61
N GLU A 146 -20.42 -16.86 4.54
CA GLU A 146 -20.64 -15.71 5.44
C GLU A 146 -19.99 -14.46 4.84
N GLU A 147 -20.80 -13.43 4.56
CA GLU A 147 -20.32 -12.09 4.20
C GLU A 147 -19.72 -11.40 5.43
N MET A 148 -18.41 -11.16 5.41
CA MET A 148 -17.70 -10.42 6.45
C MET A 148 -17.34 -9.02 5.94
N ARG A 149 -17.70 -7.99 6.72
CA ARG A 149 -17.24 -6.62 6.45
C ARG A 149 -15.83 -6.43 6.99
N VAL A 150 -14.88 -6.17 6.11
CA VAL A 150 -13.47 -5.95 6.44
C VAL A 150 -13.10 -4.49 6.22
N GLU A 151 -12.58 -3.85 7.26
CA GLU A 151 -12.02 -2.51 7.14
C GLU A 151 -10.59 -2.59 6.59
N HIS A 152 -10.36 -1.79 5.54
CA HIS A 152 -9.09 -1.66 4.86
C HIS A 152 -8.54 -0.25 5.11
N THR A 153 -7.25 -0.16 5.40
CA THR A 153 -6.54 1.10 5.53
C THR A 153 -5.32 1.11 4.62
N GLU A 154 -5.26 2.03 3.66
CA GLU A 154 -4.06 2.25 2.85
C GLU A 154 -3.28 3.46 3.40
N HIS A 155 -1.98 3.28 3.55
CA HIS A 155 -1.04 4.24 4.10
C HIS A 155 -0.02 4.59 3.03
N THR A 156 -0.09 5.80 2.47
CA THR A 156 0.87 6.29 1.48
C THR A 156 1.81 7.29 2.12
N SER A 157 3.05 6.89 2.35
CA SER A 157 4.11 7.73 2.93
C SER A 157 4.70 8.65 1.86
N VAL A 158 4.81 9.94 2.16
CA VAL A 158 5.22 10.99 1.21
C VAL A 158 6.42 11.77 1.76
N ASP A 159 7.46 11.89 0.95
CA ASP A 159 8.61 12.74 1.23
C ASP A 159 8.24 14.20 0.91
N LEU A 160 8.42 15.13 1.85
CA LEU A 160 8.13 16.56 1.66
C LEU A 160 9.38 17.38 1.29
N ALA A 161 10.51 16.73 1.00
CA ALA A 161 11.71 17.38 0.52
C ALA A 161 11.45 18.18 -0.78
N GLU A 162 12.23 19.22 -1.02
CA GLU A 162 12.13 20.03 -2.24
C GLU A 162 12.47 19.22 -3.49
N LYS A 163 13.51 18.37 -3.39
CA LYS A 163 13.98 17.48 -4.45
C LYS A 163 14.10 16.06 -3.91
N PRO A 164 12.98 15.34 -3.71
CA PRO A 164 13.03 13.97 -3.20
C PRO A 164 13.60 13.04 -4.27
N LYS A 165 14.28 11.98 -3.85
CA LYS A 165 14.65 10.89 -4.78
C LYS A 165 13.42 10.14 -5.28
N ARG A 166 12.43 9.96 -4.40
CA ARG A 166 11.13 9.36 -4.68
C ARG A 166 10.09 10.10 -3.83
N ARG A 167 9.02 10.62 -4.46
CA ARG A 167 8.00 11.39 -3.73
C ARG A 167 7.15 10.51 -2.81
N VAL A 168 6.76 9.32 -3.27
CA VAL A 168 6.08 8.31 -2.45
C VAL A 168 7.12 7.32 -1.92
N ILE A 169 7.28 7.26 -0.61
CA ILE A 169 8.30 6.44 0.07
C ILE A 169 7.86 4.98 0.10
N SER A 170 6.64 4.72 0.57
CA SER A 170 6.05 3.39 0.72
C SER A 170 4.53 3.47 0.65
N GLN A 171 3.90 2.37 0.25
CA GLN A 171 2.47 2.14 0.35
C GLN A 171 2.23 0.87 1.16
N ILE A 172 1.51 1.00 2.28
CA ILE A 172 1.18 -0.10 3.17
C ILE A 172 -0.33 -0.25 3.18
N VAL A 173 -0.85 -1.47 3.09
CA VAL A 173 -2.26 -1.76 3.27
C VAL A 173 -2.43 -2.55 4.56
N THR A 174 -3.35 -2.15 5.41
CA THR A 174 -3.77 -2.91 6.58
C THR A 174 -5.18 -3.45 6.34
N ALA A 175 -5.39 -4.76 6.51
CA ALA A 175 -6.70 -5.40 6.49
C ALA A 175 -6.72 -6.61 7.43
N GLY A 176 -7.85 -6.85 8.11
CA GLY A 176 -8.04 -8.05 8.94
C GLY A 176 -7.01 -8.25 10.06
N GLY A 177 -6.42 -7.17 10.59
CA GLY A 177 -5.37 -7.24 11.61
C GLY A 177 -3.99 -7.63 11.08
N ASN A 178 -3.75 -7.52 9.77
CA ASN A 178 -2.44 -7.68 9.16
C ASN A 178 -2.08 -6.44 8.35
N ALA A 179 -0.79 -6.12 8.31
CA ALA A 179 -0.23 -5.05 7.47
C ALA A 179 0.63 -5.66 6.37
N TYR A 180 0.50 -5.11 5.16
CA TYR A 180 1.09 -5.60 3.92
C TYR A 180 1.79 -4.46 3.20
N THR A 181 3.04 -4.64 2.82
CA THR A 181 3.82 -3.68 2.01
C THR A 181 3.96 -4.20 0.58
N ASP A 182 3.85 -3.30 -0.40
CA ASP A 182 4.39 -3.56 -1.74
C ASP A 182 5.87 -3.14 -1.76
N GLU A 183 6.71 -3.86 -1.04
CA GLU A 183 8.16 -3.67 -1.09
C GLU A 183 8.82 -4.79 -1.90
N GLU A 184 9.08 -4.47 -3.17
CA GLU A 184 10.32 -4.82 -3.88
C GLU A 184 10.37 -3.95 -5.15
N ASP A 185 10.96 -2.76 -5.02
CA ASP A 185 11.34 -1.77 -6.04
C ASP A 185 10.31 -1.38 -7.14
N GLY A 186 9.08 -1.86 -7.07
CA GLY A 186 8.17 -1.86 -8.21
C GLY A 186 8.73 -2.64 -9.41
N LEU A 187 9.78 -3.45 -9.22
CA LEU A 187 10.48 -4.17 -10.28
C LEU A 187 10.02 -5.63 -10.35
N CYS A 188 10.04 -6.17 -11.55
CA CYS A 188 9.68 -7.55 -11.82
C CYS A 188 10.57 -8.49 -10.99
N VAL A 189 9.96 -9.40 -10.23
CA VAL A 189 10.69 -10.36 -9.37
C VAL A 189 11.53 -11.38 -10.13
N ILE A 190 11.38 -11.43 -11.47
CA ILE A 190 12.12 -12.36 -12.35
C ILE A 190 13.36 -11.68 -12.92
N CYS A 191 13.21 -10.52 -13.58
CA CYS A 191 14.33 -9.83 -14.21
C CYS A 191 14.99 -8.76 -13.34
N LEU A 192 14.33 -8.34 -12.26
CA LEU A 192 14.75 -7.27 -11.35
C LEU A 192 15.15 -5.96 -12.07
N THR A 193 14.62 -5.75 -13.28
CA THR A 193 15.03 -4.66 -14.19
C THR A 193 13.83 -3.85 -14.67
N ASN A 194 12.79 -4.53 -15.17
CA ASN A 194 11.60 -3.88 -15.70
C ASN A 194 10.55 -3.67 -14.60
N PRO A 195 9.70 -2.64 -14.70
CA PRO A 195 8.61 -2.44 -13.75
C PRO A 195 7.61 -3.59 -13.77
N LYS A 196 6.96 -3.84 -12.63
CA LYS A 196 5.80 -4.72 -12.53
C LYS A 196 4.66 -4.07 -13.32
N ASP A 197 4.19 -4.73 -14.37
CA ASP A 197 3.11 -4.21 -15.23
C ASP A 197 2.12 -5.31 -15.65
N THR A 198 2.25 -6.52 -15.11
CA THR A 198 1.48 -7.68 -15.55
C THR A 198 0.91 -8.43 -14.35
N ALA A 199 -0.41 -8.55 -14.32
CA ALA A 199 -1.14 -9.35 -13.33
C ALA A 199 -1.38 -10.78 -13.84
N VAL A 200 -1.15 -11.75 -12.95
CA VAL A 200 -1.34 -13.18 -13.20
C VAL A 200 -2.78 -13.59 -12.85
N MET A 201 -3.53 -14.20 -13.77
CA MET A 201 -4.89 -14.69 -13.49
C MET A 201 -4.90 -16.20 -13.17
N PRO A 202 -5.77 -16.69 -12.27
CA PRO A 202 -6.81 -15.97 -11.52
C PRO A 202 -6.35 -15.41 -10.17
N CYS A 203 -5.11 -15.67 -9.75
CA CYS A 203 -4.62 -15.27 -8.42
C CYS A 203 -4.36 -13.76 -8.27
N ARG A 204 -4.36 -13.02 -9.38
CA ARG A 204 -4.18 -11.57 -9.53
C ARG A 204 -2.85 -11.03 -8.99
N HIS A 205 -1.81 -11.85 -8.95
CA HIS A 205 -0.49 -11.37 -8.51
C HIS A 205 0.18 -10.51 -9.59
N MET A 206 0.52 -9.26 -9.26
CA MET A 206 1.24 -8.33 -10.13
C MET A 206 2.71 -8.25 -9.69
N CYS A 207 3.48 -9.28 -10.02
CA CYS A 207 4.87 -9.43 -9.58
C CYS A 207 5.90 -9.36 -10.71
N MET A 208 5.46 -9.22 -11.96
CA MET A 208 6.36 -9.30 -13.11
C MET A 208 6.03 -8.32 -14.22
N CYS A 209 7.00 -8.11 -15.11
CA CYS A 209 6.78 -7.42 -16.37
C CYS A 209 6.17 -8.36 -17.41
N LYS A 210 5.60 -7.80 -18.47
CA LYS A 210 4.97 -8.52 -19.59
C LYS A 210 5.86 -9.60 -20.17
N ASP A 211 7.11 -9.24 -20.48
CA ASP A 211 8.06 -10.16 -21.12
C ASP A 211 8.36 -11.39 -20.26
N CYS A 212 8.58 -11.18 -18.96
CA CYS A 212 8.81 -12.28 -18.03
C CYS A 212 7.55 -13.13 -17.82
N GLY A 213 6.36 -12.51 -17.82
CA GLY A 213 5.10 -13.24 -17.74
C GLY A 213 4.85 -14.15 -18.93
N GLU A 214 5.05 -13.65 -20.15
CA GLU A 214 4.88 -14.43 -21.37
C GLU A 214 5.84 -15.64 -21.43
N GLN A 215 7.08 -15.47 -20.96
CA GLN A 215 8.03 -16.58 -20.83
C GLN A 215 7.57 -17.60 -19.77
N LEU A 216 7.09 -17.11 -18.63
CA LEU A 216 6.62 -17.97 -17.55
C LEU A 216 5.43 -18.83 -18.00
N LEU A 217 4.49 -18.27 -18.77
CA LEU A 217 3.33 -19.00 -19.30
C LEU A 217 3.74 -20.17 -20.22
N LYS A 218 4.84 -20.02 -20.97
CA LYS A 218 5.34 -21.06 -21.91
C LYS A 218 6.04 -22.22 -21.20
N HIS A 219 6.76 -21.94 -20.12
CA HIS A 219 7.63 -22.94 -19.48
C HIS A 219 7.05 -23.51 -18.18
N LYS A 220 6.48 -22.65 -17.33
CA LYS A 220 6.01 -23.04 -16.00
C LYS A 220 4.86 -22.12 -15.59
N PRO A 221 3.61 -22.39 -16.01
CA PRO A 221 2.46 -21.51 -15.80
C PRO A 221 1.95 -21.59 -14.36
N VAL A 222 2.80 -21.21 -13.40
CA VAL A 222 2.46 -21.05 -11.98
C VAL A 222 2.93 -19.68 -11.51
N CYS A 223 2.12 -19.02 -10.70
CA CYS A 223 2.45 -17.73 -10.11
C CYS A 223 3.74 -17.83 -9.24
N PRO A 224 4.73 -16.93 -9.40
CA PRO A 224 5.94 -16.95 -8.58
C PRO A 224 5.67 -16.67 -7.09
N VAL A 225 4.58 -15.97 -6.80
CA VAL A 225 4.20 -15.57 -5.43
C VAL A 225 3.43 -16.69 -4.74
N CYS A 226 2.25 -17.05 -5.25
CA CYS A 226 1.37 -18.01 -4.57
C CYS A 226 1.36 -19.42 -5.16
N ARG A 227 2.13 -19.68 -6.23
CA ARG A 227 2.20 -20.97 -6.93
C ARG A 227 0.89 -21.46 -7.56
N ALA A 228 -0.16 -20.64 -7.56
CA ALA A 228 -1.41 -20.95 -8.25
C ALA A 228 -1.19 -21.05 -9.77
N PRO A 229 -1.94 -21.93 -10.48
CA PRO A 229 -1.83 -22.07 -11.92
C PRO A 229 -2.25 -20.78 -12.64
N ILE A 230 -1.52 -20.43 -13.70
CA ILE A 230 -1.78 -19.24 -14.52
C ILE A 230 -2.75 -19.63 -15.64
N SER A 231 -3.93 -19.02 -15.65
CA SER A 231 -4.89 -19.16 -16.75
C SER A 231 -4.63 -18.12 -17.85
N THR A 232 -4.44 -16.86 -17.47
CA THR A 232 -4.17 -15.75 -18.38
C THR A 232 -3.28 -14.71 -17.71
N LEU A 233 -2.71 -13.80 -18.50
CA LEU A 233 -1.96 -12.65 -18.02
C LEU A 233 -2.70 -11.39 -18.45
N LEU A 234 -2.88 -10.45 -17.52
CA LEU A 234 -3.45 -9.14 -17.77
C LEU A 234 -2.34 -8.10 -17.73
N HIS A 235 -2.00 -7.56 -18.90
CA HIS A 235 -1.04 -6.46 -19.02
C HIS A 235 -1.70 -5.13 -18.65
N MET A 236 -1.07 -4.39 -17.75
CA MET A 236 -1.50 -3.12 -17.19
C MET A 236 -0.31 -2.15 -17.23
N PRO A 237 0.03 -1.62 -18.43
CA PRO A 237 1.17 -0.73 -18.57
C PRO A 237 0.98 0.54 -17.75
N SER A 238 1.98 0.91 -16.94
CA SER A 238 2.01 2.22 -16.30
C SER A 238 2.26 3.30 -17.36
N LEU A 239 1.48 4.38 -17.34
CA LEU A 239 1.76 5.56 -18.16
C LEU A 239 2.91 6.37 -17.56
N SER A 240 4.08 5.75 -17.43
CA SER A 240 5.33 6.39 -17.07
C SER A 240 6.31 6.23 -18.23
N ASN A 241 6.68 7.36 -18.86
CA ASN A 241 7.61 7.54 -19.99
C ASN A 241 6.99 7.59 -21.41
N LYS A 242 6.44 8.75 -21.76
CA LYS A 242 6.56 9.33 -23.13
C LYS A 242 7.00 10.80 -23.07
N ALA A 243 8.06 11.09 -22.33
CA ALA A 243 8.74 12.39 -22.35
C ALA A 243 10.26 12.24 -22.29
N ALA A 244 10.82 11.37 -23.14
CA ALA A 244 12.26 11.30 -23.39
C ALA A 244 12.55 10.50 -24.68
N ALA A 245 11.97 10.90 -25.81
CA ALA A 245 12.40 10.44 -27.15
C ALA A 245 11.81 11.33 -28.25
N SER A 246 12.28 12.57 -28.34
CA SER A 246 12.21 13.36 -29.57
C SER A 246 13.31 14.42 -29.56
N THR A 247 14.55 13.95 -29.66
CA THR A 247 15.69 14.75 -30.13
C THR A 247 16.66 13.79 -30.81
N ALA A 248 16.46 13.63 -32.11
CA ALA A 248 17.50 13.46 -33.13
C ALA A 248 16.85 13.86 -34.46
#